data_AF-A0A950P866-F1
#
_entry.id   AF-A0A950P866-F1
#
_cell.length_a   1.000
_cell.length_b   1.000
_cell.length_c   1.000
_cell.angle_alpha   90.00
_cell.angle_beta   90.00
_cell.angle_gamma   90.00
#
_symmetry.space_group_name_H-M   'P 1'
#
loop_
_entity.id
_entity.type
_entity.pdbx_description
1 polymer ?
#
loop_
_entity_poly.entity_id
_entity_poly.type
_entity_poly.pdbx_seq_one_letter_code
_entity_poly.pdbx_strand_id
1 'polypeptide(L)'
;TAYAMLSYETYLYSRTIPRFGFAPGQYSRVIQCAEALGKAPEVLRSTFTNSAWQDNLLNHAEAIAAGDLSQSRLTDLVHTLDPYFAGTYPGSKSVVDSAGAAVDMPVAPFQYLNSHDHSHLIAFAGTTGDGPLPGGGRSLFYRLQPLAIALYTVQGIPMLWEGEEFADNFLLPGSGAARIGLRRDMHWQFFYDDPGAALIRLYRILGNLRRSAPALRSRESYFYYQQSLIGNAIVAYHRHAPASSGTPEQHAMVLLNFSAQSASINLPFPRAGTWTEAIDAGTRSTPLTVTVAHDRDFASVTVPSWYGYIFIR
;
A
#
# COMPACT_ATOMS: atom_id res chain seq x y z
N THR A 1 -20.46 18.81 13.38
CA THR A 1 -20.09 20.25 13.37
C THR A 1 -18.80 20.52 14.12
N ALA A 2 -18.60 20.00 15.35
CA ALA A 2 -17.36 20.23 16.12
C ALA A 2 -16.06 19.81 15.41
N TYR A 3 -16.00 18.59 14.86
CA TYR A 3 -14.80 18.09 14.16
C TYR A 3 -14.43 18.93 12.92
N ALA A 4 -15.43 19.29 12.11
CA ALA A 4 -15.19 20.10 10.91
C ALA A 4 -14.58 21.46 11.27
N MET A 5 -15.09 22.10 12.34
CA MET A 5 -14.53 23.35 12.86
C MET A 5 -13.08 23.16 13.34
N LEU A 6 -12.81 22.13 14.15
CA LEU A 6 -11.45 21.83 14.62
C LEU A 6 -10.46 21.65 13.46
N SER A 7 -10.84 20.89 12.42
CA SER A 7 -9.98 20.66 11.25
C SER A 7 -9.70 21.96 10.47
N TYR A 8 -10.69 22.86 10.42
CA TYR A 8 -10.59 24.16 9.77
C TYR A 8 -9.69 25.11 10.56
N GLU A 9 -9.93 25.26 11.87
CA GLU A 9 -9.12 26.10 12.75
C GLU A 9 -7.66 25.63 12.78
N THR A 10 -7.43 24.31 12.80
CA THR A 10 -6.09 23.71 12.71
C THR A 10 -5.43 24.05 11.37
N TYR A 11 -6.17 23.97 10.27
CA TYR A 11 -5.66 24.40 8.96
C TYR A 11 -5.28 25.88 8.98
N LEU A 12 -6.17 26.77 9.45
CA LEU A 12 -5.91 28.20 9.55
C LEU A 12 -4.67 28.50 10.40
N TYR A 13 -4.58 27.90 11.59
CA TYR A 13 -3.47 28.09 12.52
C TYR A 13 -2.15 27.59 11.92
N SER A 14 -2.15 26.42 11.29
CA SER A 14 -0.94 25.84 10.69
C SER A 14 -0.32 26.70 9.59
N ARG A 15 -1.13 27.50 8.86
CA ARG A 15 -0.61 28.49 7.88
C ARG A 15 0.17 29.63 8.50
N THR A 16 0.04 29.84 9.82
CA THR A 16 0.84 30.83 10.55
C THR A 16 2.21 30.28 10.95
N ILE A 17 2.43 28.97 10.80
CA ILE A 17 3.66 28.29 11.18
C ILE A 17 4.52 28.06 9.92
N PRO A 18 5.71 28.68 9.80
CA PRO A 18 6.52 28.66 8.58
C PRO A 18 6.81 27.26 8.02
N ARG A 19 6.97 26.25 8.89
CA ARG A 19 7.22 24.86 8.46
C ARG A 19 6.07 24.21 7.69
N PHE A 20 4.83 24.69 7.88
CA PHE A 20 3.65 24.11 7.25
C PHE A 20 3.14 24.94 6.07
N GLY A 21 3.51 26.20 5.93
CA GLY A 21 3.26 26.93 4.68
C GLY A 21 3.29 28.42 4.87
N PHE A 22 3.90 29.13 3.93
CA PHE A 22 3.97 30.59 3.90
C PHE A 22 4.27 31.06 2.48
N ALA A 23 3.27 31.05 1.60
CA ALA A 23 3.29 31.79 0.33
C ALA A 23 1.89 31.84 -0.31
N PRO A 24 1.58 32.87 -1.11
CA PRO A 24 0.47 32.83 -2.06
C PRO A 24 0.59 31.64 -3.02
N GLY A 25 -0.54 31.04 -3.39
CA GLY A 25 -0.62 29.86 -4.24
C GLY A 25 -0.23 28.55 -3.55
N GLN A 26 -0.05 28.54 -2.23
CA GLN A 26 0.28 27.32 -1.47
C GLN A 26 -0.77 27.01 -0.39
N TYR A 27 -0.99 25.72 -0.16
CA TYR A 27 -1.81 25.21 0.94
C TYR A 27 -0.94 24.87 2.16
N SER A 28 -1.56 24.72 3.34
CA SER A 28 -0.86 24.20 4.52
C SER A 28 -0.50 22.72 4.36
N ARG A 29 0.78 22.39 4.52
CA ARG A 29 1.38 21.06 4.49
C ARG A 29 1.20 20.28 5.80
N VAL A 30 0.41 20.79 6.75
CA VAL A 30 0.02 19.99 7.92
C VAL A 30 -0.72 18.74 7.45
N ILE A 31 -0.41 17.58 8.02
CA ILE A 31 -1.14 16.35 7.77
C ILE A 31 -2.15 16.21 8.90
N GLN A 32 -3.44 16.23 8.56
CA GLN A 32 -4.54 16.00 9.49
C GLN A 32 -5.14 14.65 9.14
N CYS A 33 -5.02 13.68 10.06
CA CYS A 33 -5.55 12.33 9.89
C CYS A 33 -6.79 12.12 10.77
N ALA A 34 -7.94 11.85 10.16
CA ALA A 34 -9.15 11.49 10.89
C ALA A 34 -9.16 10.00 11.25
N GLU A 35 -9.49 9.69 12.50
CA GLU A 35 -9.89 8.34 12.91
C GLU A 35 -11.40 8.16 12.65
N ALA A 36 -11.75 8.03 11.38
CA ALA A 36 -13.15 7.99 10.92
C ALA A 36 -13.38 6.80 9.99
N LEU A 37 -13.01 5.60 10.42
CA LEU A 37 -12.94 4.37 9.60
C LEU A 37 -14.13 4.20 8.64
N GLY A 38 -15.37 4.23 9.15
CA GLY A 38 -16.59 4.04 8.36
C GLY A 38 -17.08 5.26 7.57
N LYS A 39 -16.42 6.42 7.70
CA LYS A 39 -16.80 7.69 7.06
C LYS A 39 -15.62 8.42 6.42
N ALA A 40 -14.49 7.73 6.23
CA ALA A 40 -13.27 8.32 5.72
C ALA A 40 -13.50 9.06 4.38
N PRO A 41 -14.24 8.51 3.39
CA PRO A 41 -14.60 9.24 2.18
C PRO A 41 -15.38 10.54 2.43
N GLU A 42 -16.33 10.55 3.36
CA GLU A 42 -17.16 11.71 3.68
C GLU A 42 -16.31 12.80 4.34
N VAL A 43 -15.56 12.45 5.38
CA VAL A 43 -14.69 13.37 6.12
C VAL A 43 -13.64 14.00 5.20
N LEU A 44 -13.08 13.20 4.29
CA LEU A 44 -12.12 13.68 3.31
C LEU A 44 -12.74 14.55 2.22
N ARG A 45 -14.07 14.59 2.04
CA ARG A 45 -14.74 15.55 1.14
C ARG A 45 -15.19 16.82 1.87
N SER A 46 -15.74 16.68 3.07
CA SER A 46 -16.52 17.74 3.73
C SER A 46 -15.76 18.55 4.78
N THR A 47 -14.50 18.22 5.08
CA THR A 47 -13.70 18.89 6.12
C THR A 47 -12.33 19.35 5.60
N PHE A 48 -11.52 20.01 6.43
CA PHE A 48 -10.13 20.40 6.08
C PHE A 48 -9.10 19.29 6.35
N THR A 49 -9.56 18.09 6.72
CA THR A 49 -8.73 16.89 6.87
C THR A 49 -8.14 16.47 5.52
N ASN A 50 -6.90 16.01 5.46
CA ASN A 50 -6.26 15.53 4.21
C ASN A 50 -5.79 14.07 4.25
N SER A 51 -5.96 13.39 5.37
CA SER A 51 -5.78 11.94 5.51
C SER A 51 -6.87 11.33 6.41
N ALA A 52 -7.12 10.05 6.29
CA ALA A 52 -8.02 9.34 7.19
C ALA A 52 -7.58 7.88 7.33
N TRP A 53 -7.80 7.33 8.51
CA TRP A 53 -7.81 5.90 8.75
C TRP A 53 -8.98 5.25 8.02
N GLN A 54 -8.74 4.07 7.45
CA GLN A 54 -9.73 3.26 6.73
C GLN A 54 -9.28 1.80 6.68
N ASP A 55 -10.21 0.85 6.80
CA ASP A 55 -9.89 -0.58 6.91
C ASP A 55 -9.94 -1.34 5.58
N ASN A 56 -10.19 -0.70 4.42
CA ASN A 56 -10.46 -1.46 3.19
C ASN A 56 -9.27 -2.36 2.82
N LEU A 57 -8.05 -1.80 2.78
CA LEU A 57 -6.86 -2.59 2.43
C LEU A 57 -6.59 -3.69 3.46
N LEU A 58 -6.71 -3.38 4.74
CA LEU A 58 -6.60 -4.32 5.85
C LEU A 58 -7.58 -5.48 5.67
N ASN A 59 -8.87 -5.20 5.49
CA ASN A 59 -9.93 -6.19 5.35
C ASN A 59 -9.70 -7.11 4.14
N HIS A 60 -9.23 -6.57 3.00
CA HIS A 60 -8.85 -7.39 1.85
C HIS A 60 -7.62 -8.25 2.14
N ALA A 61 -6.61 -7.70 2.82
CA ALA A 61 -5.39 -8.41 3.17
C ALA A 61 -5.65 -9.56 4.16
N GLU A 62 -6.43 -9.32 5.22
CA GLU A 62 -6.83 -10.34 6.21
C GLU A 62 -7.57 -11.50 5.52
N ALA A 63 -8.53 -11.19 4.64
CA ALA A 63 -9.27 -12.20 3.88
C ALA A 63 -8.36 -13.02 2.95
N ILE A 64 -7.44 -12.37 2.23
CA ILE A 64 -6.48 -13.03 1.33
C ILE A 64 -5.51 -13.91 2.13
N ALA A 65 -5.00 -13.42 3.26
CA ALA A 65 -4.15 -14.21 4.15
C ALA A 65 -4.90 -15.46 4.64
N ALA A 66 -6.18 -15.32 5.01
CA ALA A 66 -7.08 -16.40 5.39
C ALA A 66 -7.46 -17.36 4.23
N GLY A 67 -7.07 -17.05 3.00
CA GLY A 67 -7.23 -17.92 1.83
C GLY A 67 -8.42 -17.58 0.92
N ASP A 68 -9.11 -16.46 1.14
CA ASP A 68 -10.07 -15.93 0.17
C ASP A 68 -9.33 -15.37 -1.05
N LEU A 69 -9.13 -16.23 -2.06
CA LEU A 69 -8.54 -15.88 -3.35
C LEU A 69 -9.61 -15.79 -4.45
N SER A 70 -10.85 -15.49 -4.08
CA SER A 70 -11.95 -15.34 -5.04
C SER A 70 -11.69 -14.18 -6.02
N GLN A 71 -12.26 -14.29 -7.22
CA GLN A 71 -12.08 -13.27 -8.26
C GLN A 71 -12.55 -11.88 -7.80
N SER A 72 -13.68 -11.81 -7.09
CA SER A 72 -14.18 -10.55 -6.50
C SER A 72 -13.20 -10.00 -5.48
N ARG A 73 -12.68 -10.84 -4.56
CA ARG A 73 -11.73 -10.40 -3.53
C ARG A 73 -10.49 -9.75 -4.12
N LEU A 74 -9.88 -10.37 -5.12
CA LEU A 74 -8.66 -9.88 -5.75
C LEU A 74 -8.92 -8.66 -6.64
N THR A 75 -10.09 -8.59 -7.28
CA THR A 75 -10.52 -7.41 -8.03
C THR A 75 -10.68 -6.21 -7.10
N ASP A 76 -11.37 -6.40 -5.97
CA ASP A 76 -11.62 -5.34 -4.98
C ASP A 76 -10.34 -4.91 -4.26
N LEU A 77 -9.38 -5.83 -4.05
CA LEU A 77 -8.04 -5.48 -3.59
C LEU A 77 -7.42 -4.45 -4.55
N VAL A 78 -7.35 -4.74 -5.86
CA VAL A 78 -6.69 -3.84 -6.81
C VAL A 78 -7.41 -2.51 -6.93
N HIS A 79 -8.75 -2.49 -6.89
CA HIS A 79 -9.50 -1.24 -6.80
C HIS A 79 -9.15 -0.45 -5.53
N THR A 80 -8.97 -1.12 -4.39
CA THR A 80 -8.53 -0.47 -3.14
C THR A 80 -7.11 0.08 -3.25
N LEU A 81 -6.25 -0.52 -4.10
CA LEU A 81 -4.90 -0.01 -4.33
C LEU A 81 -4.86 1.34 -5.07
N ASP A 82 -5.96 1.71 -5.71
CA ASP A 82 -6.26 3.03 -6.22
C ASP A 82 -7.50 3.61 -5.49
N PRO A 83 -7.33 4.28 -4.34
CA PRO A 83 -8.46 4.77 -3.56
C PRO A 83 -9.30 5.83 -4.31
N TYR A 84 -8.81 6.40 -5.41
CA TYR A 84 -9.57 7.35 -6.20
C TYR A 84 -10.43 6.68 -7.27
N PHE A 85 -10.29 5.36 -7.44
CA PHE A 85 -11.11 4.56 -8.34
C PHE A 85 -12.59 4.76 -8.06
N ALA A 86 -13.36 4.93 -9.14
CA ALA A 86 -14.79 5.24 -9.11
C ALA A 86 -15.17 6.46 -8.24
N GLY A 87 -14.21 7.36 -7.97
CA GLY A 87 -14.42 8.52 -7.11
C GLY A 87 -14.64 8.19 -5.64
N THR A 88 -14.20 7.00 -5.18
CA THR A 88 -14.39 6.53 -3.80
C THR A 88 -13.82 7.51 -2.78
N TYR A 89 -12.58 7.96 -2.97
CA TYR A 89 -11.97 9.06 -2.24
C TYR A 89 -11.72 10.28 -3.17
N PRO A 90 -11.77 11.52 -2.67
CA PRO A 90 -11.36 12.68 -3.46
C PRO A 90 -9.84 12.69 -3.64
N GLY A 91 -9.36 13.01 -4.85
CA GLY A 91 -7.91 13.16 -5.12
C GLY A 91 -7.32 14.44 -4.53
N SER A 92 -8.12 15.50 -4.50
CA SER A 92 -7.80 16.81 -3.92
C SER A 92 -9.08 17.48 -3.43
N LYS A 93 -8.92 18.62 -2.75
CA LYS A 93 -10.01 19.53 -2.41
C LYS A 93 -9.55 20.98 -2.52
N SER A 94 -10.49 21.87 -2.80
CA SER A 94 -10.21 23.31 -2.79
C SER A 94 -10.14 23.83 -1.35
N VAL A 95 -9.07 24.55 -1.03
CA VAL A 95 -8.87 25.29 0.22
C VAL A 95 -8.42 26.72 -0.11
N VAL A 96 -8.25 27.57 0.91
CA VAL A 96 -7.73 28.93 0.72
C VAL A 96 -6.26 29.04 1.12
N ASP A 97 -5.49 29.78 0.33
CA ASP A 97 -4.09 30.13 0.59
C ASP A 97 -3.96 31.31 1.57
N SER A 98 -2.73 31.77 1.81
CA SER A 98 -2.45 32.92 2.69
C SER A 98 -3.05 34.26 2.23
N ALA A 99 -3.38 34.42 0.95
CA ALA A 99 -4.02 35.60 0.37
C ALA A 99 -5.55 35.46 0.25
N GLY A 100 -6.12 34.31 0.66
CA GLY A 100 -7.54 34.00 0.52
C GLY A 100 -7.94 33.46 -0.85
N ALA A 101 -6.98 33.21 -1.74
CA ALA A 101 -7.22 32.63 -3.06
C ALA A 101 -7.41 31.10 -2.96
N ALA A 102 -8.22 30.54 -3.86
CA ALA A 102 -8.44 29.10 -3.92
C ALA A 102 -7.17 28.37 -4.39
N VAL A 103 -6.83 27.27 -3.73
CA VAL A 103 -5.72 26.37 -4.06
C VAL A 103 -6.14 24.92 -3.82
N ASP A 104 -5.66 24.01 -4.66
CA ASP A 104 -5.92 22.58 -4.49
C ASP A 104 -4.99 21.96 -3.45
N MET A 105 -5.57 21.38 -2.41
CA MET A 105 -4.87 20.59 -1.41
C MET A 105 -5.06 19.10 -1.72
N PRO A 106 -3.96 18.33 -1.84
CA PRO A 106 -4.04 16.89 -2.05
C PRO A 106 -4.66 16.18 -0.83
N VAL A 107 -5.40 15.11 -1.11
CA VAL A 107 -5.88 14.16 -0.11
C VAL A 107 -5.22 12.81 -0.32
N ALA A 108 -4.87 12.11 0.74
CA ALA A 108 -4.31 10.77 0.67
C ALA A 108 -4.71 9.96 1.92
N PRO A 109 -5.56 8.92 1.80
CA PRO A 109 -5.89 8.07 2.93
C PRO A 109 -4.68 7.23 3.37
N PHE A 110 -4.68 6.82 4.65
CA PHE A 110 -3.74 5.82 5.15
C PHE A 110 -4.10 4.45 4.59
N GLN A 111 -3.08 3.69 4.25
CA GLN A 111 -3.16 2.33 3.75
C GLN A 111 -2.29 1.47 4.67
N TYR A 112 -2.83 0.39 5.20
CA TYR A 112 -2.09 -0.47 6.14
C TYR A 112 -2.56 -1.91 6.05
N LEU A 113 -1.70 -2.80 6.53
CA LEU A 113 -1.94 -4.24 6.64
C LEU A 113 -2.03 -4.69 8.10
N ASN A 114 -1.55 -3.89 9.04
CA ASN A 114 -1.64 -4.12 10.47
C ASN A 114 -1.88 -2.82 11.22
N SER A 115 -2.46 -2.94 12.41
CA SER A 115 -2.56 -1.87 13.39
C SER A 115 -2.65 -2.45 14.80
N HIS A 116 -2.49 -1.61 15.80
CA HIS A 116 -2.67 -2.00 17.20
C HIS A 116 -4.08 -2.46 17.58
N ASP A 117 -5.08 -2.21 16.72
CA ASP A 117 -6.48 -2.57 16.94
C ASP A 117 -6.86 -3.94 16.37
N HIS A 118 -5.95 -4.57 15.62
CA HIS A 118 -6.16 -5.84 14.92
C HIS A 118 -5.11 -6.89 15.31
N SER A 119 -5.37 -8.16 14.98
CA SER A 119 -4.34 -9.18 15.06
C SER A 119 -3.26 -8.88 14.02
N HIS A 120 -2.03 -9.31 14.24
CA HIS A 120 -1.05 -9.26 13.17
C HIS A 120 -1.52 -10.12 11.99
N LEU A 121 -1.29 -9.65 10.76
CA LEU A 121 -1.76 -10.26 9.52
C LEU A 121 -1.33 -11.73 9.40
N ILE A 122 -0.18 -12.11 9.94
CA ILE A 122 0.30 -13.50 9.96
C ILE A 122 -0.66 -14.45 10.69
N ALA A 123 -1.43 -13.97 11.69
CA ALA A 123 -2.42 -14.77 12.40
C ALA A 123 -3.57 -15.21 11.49
N PHE A 124 -3.88 -14.42 10.45
CA PHE A 124 -4.89 -14.77 9.45
C PHE A 124 -4.38 -15.80 8.44
N ALA A 125 -3.06 -15.85 8.19
CA ALA A 125 -2.46 -16.88 7.34
C ALA A 125 -2.59 -18.28 7.96
N GLY A 126 -2.60 -18.35 9.30
CA GLY A 126 -2.73 -19.55 10.10
C GLY A 126 -2.20 -19.29 11.51
N THR A 127 -2.49 -20.18 12.45
CA THR A 127 -1.99 -20.08 13.83
C THR A 127 -1.15 -21.28 14.22
N THR A 128 -0.31 -21.12 15.25
CA THR A 128 0.57 -22.13 15.82
C THR A 128 0.58 -22.03 17.34
N GLY A 129 0.62 -23.19 18.00
CA GLY A 129 0.62 -23.31 19.45
C GLY A 129 -0.76 -23.65 20.01
N ASP A 130 -0.76 -24.13 21.26
CA ASP A 130 -1.98 -24.50 21.98
C ASP A 130 -2.40 -23.38 22.93
N GLY A 131 -3.71 -23.20 23.13
CA GLY A 131 -4.27 -22.27 24.10
C GLY A 131 -5.26 -21.26 23.51
N PRO A 132 -5.79 -20.35 24.34
CA PRO A 132 -6.87 -19.44 23.94
C PRO A 132 -6.41 -18.29 23.04
N LEU A 133 -5.09 -18.03 22.93
CA LEU A 133 -4.49 -16.98 22.13
C LEU A 133 -3.28 -17.53 21.36
N PRO A 134 -3.49 -18.43 20.39
CA PRO A 134 -2.39 -18.99 19.63
C PRO A 134 -1.73 -17.88 18.79
N GLY A 135 -0.40 -17.96 18.65
CA GLY A 135 0.34 -17.03 17.81
C GLY A 135 0.12 -17.32 16.33
N GLY A 136 0.32 -16.34 15.47
CA GLY A 136 0.33 -16.56 14.03
C GLY A 136 1.48 -17.48 13.58
N GLY A 137 1.17 -18.35 12.61
CA GLY A 137 2.08 -19.37 12.11
C GLY A 137 3.13 -18.79 11.18
N ARG A 138 4.28 -18.39 11.74
CA ARG A 138 5.36 -17.72 10.99
C ARG A 138 6.02 -18.57 9.90
N SER A 139 5.77 -19.88 9.86
CA SER A 139 6.13 -20.72 8.70
C SER A 139 5.39 -20.32 7.41
N LEU A 140 4.31 -19.54 7.52
CA LEU A 140 3.51 -19.03 6.42
C LEU A 140 3.85 -17.58 6.03
N PHE A 141 4.97 -17.03 6.52
CA PHE A 141 5.37 -15.63 6.28
C PHE A 141 5.40 -15.24 4.79
N TYR A 142 5.73 -16.19 3.91
CA TYR A 142 5.79 -15.96 2.47
C TYR A 142 4.46 -15.47 1.91
N ARG A 143 3.32 -15.83 2.53
CA ARG A 143 1.99 -15.35 2.12
C ARG A 143 1.82 -13.83 2.27
N LEU A 144 2.63 -13.20 3.13
CA LEU A 144 2.58 -11.76 3.37
C LEU A 144 3.33 -10.96 2.31
N GLN A 145 4.25 -11.58 1.57
CA GLN A 145 5.11 -10.88 0.61
C GLN A 145 4.34 -10.14 -0.49
N PRO A 146 3.35 -10.71 -1.19
CA PRO A 146 2.61 -9.98 -2.22
C PRO A 146 1.74 -8.86 -1.62
N LEU A 147 1.29 -9.00 -0.37
CA LEU A 147 0.55 -7.96 0.34
C LEU A 147 1.48 -6.79 0.73
N ALA A 148 2.68 -7.08 1.21
CA ALA A 148 3.71 -6.08 1.47
C ALA A 148 4.08 -5.29 0.21
N ILE A 149 4.25 -5.99 -0.93
CA ILE A 149 4.49 -5.35 -2.22
C ILE A 149 3.31 -4.43 -2.55
N ALA A 150 2.07 -4.93 -2.46
CA ALA A 150 0.86 -4.15 -2.71
C ALA A 150 0.78 -2.87 -1.84
N LEU A 151 1.10 -2.96 -0.55
CA LEU A 151 1.14 -1.82 0.36
C LEU A 151 2.11 -0.74 -0.12
N TYR A 152 3.32 -1.12 -0.55
CA TYR A 152 4.32 -0.13 -0.98
C TYR A 152 4.17 0.35 -2.41
N THR A 153 3.32 -0.30 -3.20
CA THR A 153 2.94 0.14 -4.56
C THR A 153 1.51 0.70 -4.62
N VAL A 154 0.88 0.95 -3.46
CA VAL A 154 -0.45 1.56 -3.34
C VAL A 154 -0.43 3.06 -3.64
N GLN A 155 -1.55 3.62 -4.08
CA GLN A 155 -1.81 5.05 -4.02
C GLN A 155 -2.22 5.47 -2.59
N GLY A 156 -1.65 6.57 -2.09
CA GLY A 156 -1.90 7.06 -0.73
C GLY A 156 -0.66 6.95 0.16
N ILE A 157 -0.89 6.90 1.48
CA ILE A 157 0.19 6.86 2.48
C ILE A 157 0.27 5.44 3.07
N PRO A 158 1.26 4.63 2.68
CA PRO A 158 1.47 3.35 3.34
C PRO A 158 1.95 3.60 4.77
N MET A 159 1.34 2.90 5.71
CA MET A 159 1.69 2.88 7.12
C MET A 159 2.18 1.47 7.45
N LEU A 160 3.36 1.43 8.07
CA LEU A 160 3.96 0.22 8.61
C LEU A 160 3.75 0.26 10.12
N TRP A 161 3.07 -0.75 10.67
CA TRP A 161 2.96 -0.91 12.11
C TRP A 161 4.09 -1.82 12.62
N GLU A 162 4.58 -1.53 13.83
CA GLU A 162 5.74 -2.22 14.39
C GLU A 162 5.51 -3.74 14.43
N GLY A 163 6.48 -4.52 13.94
CA GLY A 163 6.41 -5.98 13.92
C GLY A 163 5.85 -6.57 12.63
N GLU A 164 5.16 -5.79 11.79
CA GLU A 164 4.73 -6.24 10.46
C GLU A 164 5.91 -6.70 9.59
N GLU A 165 7.05 -6.01 9.69
CA GLU A 165 8.21 -6.22 8.84
C GLU A 165 9.02 -7.48 9.14
N PHE A 166 8.75 -8.16 10.27
CA PHE A 166 9.35 -9.46 10.60
C PHE A 166 8.30 -10.51 10.98
N ALA A 167 7.03 -10.26 10.62
CA ALA A 167 5.88 -11.11 10.94
C ALA A 167 5.80 -11.41 12.45
N ASP A 168 5.80 -10.38 13.29
CA ASP A 168 5.33 -10.54 14.66
C ASP A 168 3.92 -11.15 14.66
N ASN A 169 3.61 -11.96 15.66
CA ASN A 169 2.60 -13.01 15.55
C ASN A 169 1.50 -12.95 16.59
N PHE A 170 1.29 -11.78 17.19
CA PHE A 170 0.21 -11.62 18.15
C PHE A 170 -1.18 -11.75 17.52
N LEU A 171 -2.03 -12.52 18.20
CA LEU A 171 -3.46 -12.53 18.00
C LEU A 171 -4.12 -11.55 18.98
N LEU A 172 -5.05 -10.76 18.47
CA LEU A 172 -5.84 -9.80 19.23
C LEU A 172 -7.32 -10.18 19.20
N PRO A 173 -7.91 -10.56 20.35
CA PRO A 173 -9.34 -10.80 20.44
C PRO A 173 -10.16 -9.57 20.06
N GLY A 174 -11.31 -9.79 19.43
CA GLY A 174 -12.23 -8.70 19.09
C GLY A 174 -12.84 -8.00 20.31
N SER A 175 -12.87 -8.66 21.48
CA SER A 175 -13.40 -8.09 22.73
C SER A 175 -12.86 -8.81 23.98
N GLY A 176 -13.24 -8.32 25.15
CA GLY A 176 -12.99 -8.97 26.44
C GLY A 176 -11.65 -8.65 27.11
N ALA A 177 -11.44 -9.20 28.30
CA ALA A 177 -10.28 -8.89 29.14
C ALA A 177 -8.94 -9.23 28.46
N ALA A 178 -8.89 -10.28 27.64
CA ALA A 178 -7.69 -10.65 26.90
C ALA A 178 -7.28 -9.58 25.86
N ARG A 179 -8.21 -8.77 25.33
CA ARG A 179 -7.89 -7.67 24.40
C ARG A 179 -7.09 -6.58 25.10
N ILE A 180 -7.52 -6.15 26.29
CA ILE A 180 -6.96 -4.97 27.00
C ILE A 180 -6.01 -5.29 28.15
N GLY A 181 -6.04 -6.51 28.68
CA GLY A 181 -5.35 -6.90 29.92
C GLY A 181 -4.03 -7.65 29.71
N LEU A 182 -3.61 -7.85 28.46
CA LEU A 182 -2.38 -8.58 28.12
C LEU A 182 -1.39 -7.66 27.42
N ARG A 183 -0.11 -7.78 27.82
CA ARG A 183 1.00 -7.15 27.11
C ARG A 183 1.27 -7.88 25.81
N ARG A 184 1.62 -7.11 24.78
CA ARG A 184 2.03 -7.60 23.45
C ARG A 184 3.38 -6.96 23.14
N ASP A 185 4.39 -7.44 23.86
CA ASP A 185 5.74 -6.91 23.75
C ASP A 185 6.37 -7.43 22.45
N MET A 186 7.02 -6.56 21.69
CA MET A 186 7.66 -6.92 20.43
C MET A 186 8.65 -8.09 20.58
N HIS A 187 8.53 -9.08 19.69
CA HIS A 187 9.43 -10.24 19.68
C HIS A 187 10.72 -9.94 18.91
N TRP A 188 11.66 -9.22 19.53
CA TRP A 188 12.94 -8.85 18.90
C TRP A 188 13.74 -10.02 18.32
N GLN A 189 13.60 -11.23 18.86
CA GLN A 189 14.25 -12.42 18.31
C GLN A 189 13.79 -12.75 16.89
N PHE A 190 12.56 -12.40 16.51
CA PHE A 190 12.02 -12.61 15.17
C PHE A 190 12.72 -11.75 14.13
N PHE A 191 13.40 -10.67 14.53
CA PHE A 191 14.22 -9.88 13.64
C PHE A 191 15.39 -10.68 13.02
N TYR A 192 15.84 -11.73 13.71
CA TYR A 192 17.09 -12.44 13.38
C TYR A 192 16.89 -13.83 12.76
N ASP A 193 15.65 -14.32 12.67
CA ASP A 193 15.36 -15.62 12.05
C ASP A 193 15.02 -15.50 10.56
N ASP A 194 14.94 -16.64 9.87
CA ASP A 194 14.77 -16.66 8.41
C ASP A 194 13.48 -15.95 7.94
N PRO A 195 12.29 -16.19 8.53
CA PRO A 195 11.07 -15.46 8.15
C PRO A 195 11.22 -13.95 8.33
N GLY A 196 11.75 -13.50 9.47
CA GLY A 196 11.89 -12.09 9.75
C GLY A 196 12.94 -11.41 8.89
N ALA A 197 14.11 -12.01 8.73
CA ALA A 197 15.18 -11.49 7.87
C ALA A 197 14.70 -11.34 6.41
N ALA A 198 13.93 -12.30 5.90
CA ALA A 198 13.36 -12.26 4.56
C ALA A 198 12.38 -11.10 4.38
N LEU A 199 11.47 -10.88 5.34
CA LEU A 199 10.51 -9.76 5.29
C LEU A 199 11.19 -8.41 5.51
N ILE A 200 12.13 -8.29 6.45
CA ILE A 200 12.88 -7.05 6.69
C ILE A 200 13.61 -6.63 5.42
N ARG A 201 14.27 -7.57 4.72
CA ARG A 201 14.90 -7.31 3.42
C ARG A 201 13.86 -6.73 2.46
N LEU A 202 12.71 -7.39 2.31
CA LEU A 202 11.65 -6.97 1.40
C LEU A 202 11.14 -5.55 1.74
N TYR A 203 10.73 -5.29 2.98
CA TYR A 203 10.22 -3.98 3.41
C TYR A 203 11.25 -2.86 3.23
N ARG A 204 12.54 -3.11 3.50
CA ARG A 204 13.61 -2.13 3.25
C ARG A 204 13.75 -1.81 1.76
N ILE A 205 13.73 -2.83 0.90
CA ILE A 205 13.77 -2.63 -0.55
C ILE A 205 12.54 -1.85 -1.01
N LEU A 206 11.34 -2.25 -0.60
CA LEU A 206 10.09 -1.61 -0.96
C LEU A 206 10.02 -0.14 -0.49
N GLY A 207 10.46 0.16 0.72
CA GLY A 207 10.57 1.52 1.24
C GLY A 207 11.55 2.37 0.44
N ASN A 208 12.69 1.80 0.07
CA ASN A 208 13.66 2.46 -0.80
C ASN A 208 13.10 2.70 -2.20
N LEU A 209 12.48 1.70 -2.82
CA LEU A 209 11.86 1.80 -4.14
C LEU A 209 10.78 2.86 -4.16
N ARG A 210 9.85 2.85 -3.19
CA ARG A 210 8.80 3.88 -3.12
C ARG A 210 9.37 5.29 -2.98
N ARG A 211 10.46 5.43 -2.23
CA ARG A 211 11.17 6.72 -2.08
C ARG A 211 11.82 7.16 -3.40
N SER A 212 12.56 6.28 -4.06
CA SER A 212 13.37 6.60 -5.24
C SER A 212 12.62 6.58 -6.57
N ALA A 213 11.47 5.91 -6.66
CA ALA A 213 10.66 5.79 -7.87
C ALA A 213 9.40 6.69 -7.79
N PRO A 214 9.41 7.89 -8.41
CA PRO A 214 8.24 8.76 -8.49
C PRO A 214 6.94 8.06 -8.91
N ALA A 215 7.01 7.07 -9.83
CA ALA A 215 5.85 6.31 -10.27
C ALA A 215 5.08 5.69 -9.10
N LEU A 216 5.78 5.14 -8.09
CA LEU A 216 5.14 4.49 -6.95
C LEU A 216 4.45 5.48 -5.99
N ARG A 217 4.77 6.78 -6.07
CA ARG A 217 4.17 7.86 -5.26
C ARG A 217 3.20 8.75 -6.03
N SER A 218 3.02 8.51 -7.32
CA SER A 218 2.14 9.30 -8.17
C SER A 218 0.66 9.04 -7.89
N ARG A 219 -0.21 9.79 -8.56
CA ARG A 219 -1.67 9.59 -8.50
C ARG A 219 -2.25 8.85 -9.70
N GLU A 220 -1.38 8.31 -10.57
CA GLU A 220 -1.82 7.58 -11.76
C GLU A 220 -1.60 6.09 -11.56
N SER A 221 -2.66 5.33 -11.78
CA SER A 221 -2.70 3.87 -11.71
C SER A 221 -3.59 3.35 -12.83
N TYR A 222 -3.30 2.14 -13.31
CA TYR A 222 -4.15 1.45 -14.26
C TYR A 222 -4.14 -0.05 -13.97
N PHE A 223 -5.32 -0.62 -13.80
CA PHE A 223 -5.51 -2.04 -13.55
C PHE A 223 -5.72 -2.80 -14.87
N TYR A 224 -4.85 -3.76 -15.16
CA TYR A 224 -4.97 -4.67 -16.30
C TYR A 224 -5.95 -5.81 -15.99
N TYR A 225 -7.22 -5.48 -15.74
CA TYR A 225 -8.24 -6.45 -15.33
C TYR A 225 -8.36 -7.64 -16.30
N GLN A 226 -8.39 -7.37 -17.61
CA GLN A 226 -8.57 -8.41 -18.63
C GLN A 226 -7.34 -9.31 -18.80
N GLN A 227 -6.13 -8.79 -18.56
CA GLN A 227 -4.89 -9.55 -18.71
C GLN A 227 -4.46 -10.20 -17.40
N SER A 228 -4.96 -9.71 -16.26
CA SER A 228 -4.79 -10.34 -14.97
C SER A 228 -5.40 -11.75 -15.00
N LEU A 229 -4.62 -12.74 -14.58
CA LEU A 229 -5.10 -14.11 -14.45
C LEU A 229 -5.76 -14.26 -13.08
N ILE A 230 -6.85 -13.53 -12.85
CA ILE A 230 -7.45 -13.41 -11.51
C ILE A 230 -7.92 -14.78 -11.00
N GLY A 231 -8.42 -15.65 -11.89
CA GLY A 231 -8.76 -17.05 -11.54
C GLY A 231 -7.56 -17.90 -11.09
N ASN A 232 -6.33 -17.49 -11.43
CA ASN A 232 -5.07 -18.08 -10.98
C ASN A 232 -4.44 -17.27 -9.84
N ALA A 233 -5.20 -16.34 -9.26
CA ALA A 233 -4.78 -15.40 -8.23
C ALA A 233 -3.55 -14.55 -8.60
N ILE A 234 -3.46 -14.16 -9.88
CA ILE A 234 -2.48 -13.17 -10.35
C ILE A 234 -3.20 -11.89 -10.77
N VAL A 235 -2.72 -10.76 -10.24
CA VAL A 235 -3.18 -9.42 -10.61
C VAL A 235 -2.03 -8.58 -11.12
N ALA A 236 -2.32 -7.71 -12.09
CA ALA A 236 -1.35 -6.80 -12.68
C ALA A 236 -1.92 -5.39 -12.81
N TYR A 237 -1.14 -4.40 -12.40
CA TYR A 237 -1.45 -2.98 -12.60
C TYR A 237 -0.17 -2.21 -12.81
N HIS A 238 -0.26 -1.00 -13.35
CA HIS A 238 0.89 -0.10 -13.38
C HIS A 238 0.64 1.17 -12.59
N ARG A 239 1.74 1.81 -12.23
CA ARG A 239 1.81 3.16 -11.68
C ARG A 239 2.61 4.03 -12.64
N HIS A 240 2.25 5.31 -12.77
CA HIS A 240 2.89 6.21 -13.72
C HIS A 240 3.11 7.59 -13.11
N ALA A 241 4.30 8.16 -13.27
CA ALA A 241 4.57 9.55 -12.95
C ALA A 241 4.91 10.30 -14.25
N PRO A 242 4.16 11.37 -14.61
CA PRO A 242 4.51 12.18 -15.76
C PRO A 242 5.84 12.90 -15.53
N ALA A 243 6.48 13.29 -16.64
CA ALA A 243 7.68 14.12 -16.58
C ALA A 243 7.38 15.44 -15.84
N SER A 244 8.32 15.89 -15.02
CA SER A 244 8.28 17.19 -14.34
C SER A 244 9.65 17.85 -14.39
N SER A 245 9.76 19.10 -13.93
CA SER A 245 11.03 19.83 -13.95
C SER A 245 12.13 19.03 -13.22
N GLY A 246 13.11 18.55 -13.97
CA GLY A 246 14.25 17.77 -13.45
C GLY A 246 13.97 16.29 -13.15
N THR A 247 12.78 15.75 -13.44
CA THR A 247 12.46 14.33 -13.25
C THR A 247 11.82 13.77 -14.53
N PRO A 248 12.43 12.75 -15.17
CA PRO A 248 11.83 12.14 -16.35
C PRO A 248 10.53 11.41 -16.02
N GLU A 249 9.71 11.19 -17.05
CA GLU A 249 8.57 10.29 -16.97
C GLU A 249 9.03 8.90 -16.48
N GLN A 250 8.26 8.28 -15.60
CA GLN A 250 8.59 6.98 -15.05
C GLN A 250 7.35 6.10 -14.95
N HIS A 251 7.51 4.82 -15.28
CA HIS A 251 6.49 3.81 -15.10
C HIS A 251 6.97 2.69 -14.18
N ALA A 252 6.01 2.10 -13.46
CA ALA A 252 6.22 0.89 -12.67
C ALA A 252 5.13 -0.12 -13.00
N MET A 253 5.48 -1.27 -13.58
CA MET A 253 4.58 -2.41 -13.76
C MET A 253 4.66 -3.29 -12.53
N VAL A 254 3.52 -3.57 -11.89
CA VAL A 254 3.42 -4.35 -10.66
C VAL A 254 2.63 -5.62 -10.95
N LEU A 255 3.24 -6.77 -10.65
CA LEU A 255 2.64 -8.09 -10.80
C LEU A 255 2.61 -8.79 -9.45
N LEU A 256 1.46 -9.27 -9.01
CA LEU A 256 1.30 -9.95 -7.72
C LEU A 256 0.66 -11.32 -7.95
N ASN A 257 1.20 -12.34 -7.30
CA ASN A 257 0.69 -13.70 -7.32
C ASN A 257 0.41 -14.15 -5.88
N PHE A 258 -0.84 -14.45 -5.58
CA PHE A 258 -1.30 -14.92 -4.27
C PHE A 258 -1.54 -16.43 -4.24
N SER A 259 -1.23 -17.16 -5.32
CA SER A 259 -1.41 -18.60 -5.39
C SER A 259 -0.18 -19.35 -4.90
N ALA A 260 -0.37 -20.64 -4.60
CA ALA A 260 0.73 -21.56 -4.28
C ALA A 260 1.55 -22.00 -5.51
N GLN A 261 1.20 -21.54 -6.72
CA GLN A 261 1.87 -21.93 -7.96
C GLN A 261 2.47 -20.71 -8.66
N SER A 262 3.65 -20.85 -9.26
CA SER A 262 4.14 -19.85 -10.21
C SER A 262 3.30 -19.91 -11.47
N ALA A 263 2.99 -18.77 -12.09
CA ALA A 263 2.35 -18.77 -13.41
C ALA A 263 2.83 -17.59 -14.27
N SER A 264 2.75 -17.79 -15.58
CA SER A 264 3.14 -16.79 -16.58
C SER A 264 1.93 -15.97 -16.99
N ILE A 265 2.05 -14.65 -16.88
CA ILE A 265 1.07 -13.68 -17.34
C ILE A 265 1.59 -12.99 -18.60
N ASN A 266 0.74 -12.85 -19.62
CA ASN A 266 1.05 -12.12 -20.85
C ASN A 266 0.24 -10.82 -20.87
N LEU A 267 0.92 -9.68 -20.86
CA LEU A 267 0.27 -8.36 -20.73
C LEU A 267 1.02 -7.28 -21.50
N PRO A 268 0.34 -6.20 -21.93
CA PRO A 268 0.96 -5.11 -22.65
C PRO A 268 1.74 -4.19 -21.71
N PHE A 269 3.01 -3.96 -22.01
CA PHE A 269 3.80 -2.95 -21.31
C PHE A 269 3.49 -1.56 -21.87
N PRO A 270 3.18 -0.56 -21.03
CA PRO A 270 2.61 0.70 -21.52
C PRO A 270 3.55 1.49 -22.42
N ARG A 271 4.87 1.26 -22.33
CA ARG A 271 5.90 1.94 -23.12
C ARG A 271 6.99 1.00 -23.61
N ALA A 272 7.48 1.25 -24.83
CA ALA A 272 8.61 0.61 -25.46
C ALA A 272 9.91 0.80 -24.66
N GLY A 273 10.80 -0.17 -24.68
CA GLY A 273 12.11 -0.11 -24.04
C GLY A 273 12.33 -1.26 -23.06
N THR A 274 13.38 -1.13 -22.26
CA THR A 274 13.80 -2.15 -21.29
C THR A 274 13.25 -1.82 -19.91
N TRP A 275 12.48 -2.75 -19.37
CA TRP A 275 11.91 -2.73 -18.04
C TRP A 275 12.73 -3.63 -17.14
N THR A 276 13.18 -3.14 -16.00
CA THR A 276 14.04 -3.91 -15.08
C THR A 276 13.30 -4.21 -13.79
N GLU A 277 13.28 -5.48 -13.40
CA GLU A 277 12.73 -5.91 -12.11
C GLU A 277 13.57 -5.35 -10.96
N ALA A 278 12.92 -4.76 -9.96
CA ALA A 278 13.57 -3.89 -8.98
C ALA A 278 13.64 -4.43 -7.54
N ILE A 279 12.85 -5.45 -7.18
CA ILE A 279 12.84 -6.03 -5.84
C ILE A 279 14.09 -6.91 -5.64
N ASP A 280 14.36 -7.81 -6.57
CA ASP A 280 15.45 -8.79 -6.43
C ASP A 280 16.70 -8.44 -7.25
N ALA A 281 16.76 -7.22 -7.81
CA ALA A 281 17.87 -6.73 -8.62
C ALA A 281 19.25 -6.93 -7.95
N GLY A 282 19.36 -6.64 -6.65
CA GLY A 282 20.61 -6.77 -5.90
C GLY A 282 21.02 -8.21 -5.55
N THR A 283 20.12 -9.18 -5.75
CA THR A 283 20.36 -10.60 -5.45
C THR A 283 20.54 -11.46 -6.71
N ARG A 284 20.22 -10.93 -7.89
CA ARG A 284 20.35 -11.64 -9.16
C ARG A 284 21.73 -11.38 -9.77
N SER A 285 22.36 -12.44 -10.27
CA SER A 285 23.60 -12.33 -11.05
C SER A 285 23.37 -11.66 -12.40
N THR A 286 22.19 -11.89 -13.00
CA THR A 286 21.74 -11.24 -14.24
C THR A 286 20.42 -10.52 -13.96
N PRO A 287 20.30 -9.22 -14.28
CA PRO A 287 19.05 -8.50 -14.12
C PRO A 287 17.90 -9.19 -14.86
N LEU A 288 16.74 -9.33 -14.21
CA LEU A 288 15.53 -9.75 -14.91
C LEU A 288 14.96 -8.54 -15.64
N THR A 289 15.00 -8.60 -16.96
CA THR A 289 14.51 -7.53 -17.82
C THR A 289 13.43 -8.01 -18.78
N VAL A 290 12.50 -7.13 -19.10
CA VAL A 290 11.55 -7.30 -20.19
C VAL A 290 11.79 -6.18 -21.19
N THR A 291 12.07 -6.51 -22.45
CA THR A 291 12.24 -5.51 -23.52
C THR A 291 11.09 -5.62 -24.50
N VAL A 292 10.42 -4.50 -24.74
CA VAL A 292 9.32 -4.35 -25.69
C VAL A 292 9.71 -3.33 -26.77
N ALA A 293 9.42 -3.61 -28.04
CA ALA A 293 9.89 -2.77 -29.15
C ALA A 293 9.01 -1.54 -29.37
N HIS A 294 7.71 -1.68 -29.14
CA HIS A 294 6.71 -0.63 -29.28
C HIS A 294 5.88 -0.48 -28.00
N ASP A 295 5.27 0.70 -27.84
CA ASP A 295 4.32 0.95 -26.76
C ASP A 295 3.17 -0.06 -26.87
N ARG A 296 2.81 -0.67 -25.73
CA ARG A 296 1.74 -1.68 -25.61
C ARG A 296 2.05 -3.03 -26.26
N ASP A 297 3.29 -3.29 -26.67
CA ASP A 297 3.70 -4.65 -27.00
C ASP A 297 3.51 -5.58 -25.79
N PHE A 298 3.06 -6.79 -26.08
CA PHE A 298 2.85 -7.83 -25.08
C PHE A 298 4.16 -8.50 -24.74
N ALA A 299 4.34 -8.80 -23.46
CA ALA A 299 5.41 -9.66 -22.99
C ALA A 299 4.90 -10.60 -21.90
N SER A 300 5.51 -11.78 -21.86
CA SER A 300 5.22 -12.82 -20.86
C SER A 300 6.17 -12.70 -19.67
N VAL A 301 5.62 -12.75 -18.46
CA VAL A 301 6.39 -12.73 -17.22
C VAL A 301 5.90 -13.85 -16.29
N THR A 302 6.81 -14.71 -15.84
CA THR A 302 6.51 -15.75 -14.84
C THR A 302 6.62 -15.17 -13.44
N VAL A 303 5.50 -15.06 -12.73
CA VAL A 303 5.43 -14.54 -11.36
C VAL A 303 5.52 -15.72 -10.37
N PRO A 304 6.47 -15.73 -9.42
CA PRO A 304 6.59 -16.81 -8.43
C PRO A 304 5.34 -16.94 -7.55
N SER A 305 5.15 -18.11 -6.94
CA SER A 305 4.07 -18.33 -5.98
C SER A 305 4.21 -17.42 -4.76
N TRP A 306 3.09 -16.88 -4.27
CA TRP A 306 3.05 -15.98 -3.11
C TRP A 306 4.13 -14.88 -3.16
N TYR A 307 4.28 -14.23 -4.31
CA TYR A 307 5.29 -13.19 -4.50
C TYR A 307 4.83 -12.16 -5.52
N GLY A 308 5.71 -11.23 -5.87
CA GLY A 308 5.42 -10.26 -6.91
C GLY A 308 6.69 -9.62 -7.46
N TYR A 309 6.52 -8.88 -8.55
CA TYR A 309 7.58 -8.10 -9.17
C TYR A 309 7.14 -6.66 -9.37
N ILE A 310 8.12 -5.76 -9.30
CA ILE A 310 7.99 -4.38 -9.73
C ILE A 310 9.02 -4.18 -10.83
N PHE A 311 8.57 -3.95 -12.06
CA PHE A 311 9.43 -3.57 -13.17
C PHE A 311 9.38 -2.05 -13.35
N ILE A 312 10.54 -1.40 -13.35
CA ILE A 312 10.67 0.06 -13.52
C ILE A 312 11.22 0.39 -14.91
N ARG A 313 10.72 1.48 -15.49
CA ARG A 313 11.25 2.13 -16.69
C ARG A 313 11.22 3.65 -16.51
#